data_AF-A0A2H3DKK8-F1
#
_entry.id   AF-A0A2H3DKK8-F1
#
_cell.length_a   1.000
_cell.length_b   1.000
_cell.length_c   1.000
_cell.angle_alpha   90.00
_cell.angle_beta   90.00
_cell.angle_gamma   90.00
#
_symmetry.space_group_name_H-M   'P 1'
#
loop_
_entity.id
_entity.type
_entity.pdbx_description
1 polymer ?
#
loop_
_entity_poly.entity_id
_entity_poly.type
_entity_poly.pdbx_seq_one_letter_code
_entity_poly.pdbx_strand_id
1 'polypeptide(L)'
;KLDDIRTIYHPSSGRATQIDHFEEYRSSCPAFQYSRPPIDLHPWRPFASRRNFELAEFILDAALTEKQMKTLFGLLKPEAASNQESTEFNIRSPKEFKEHWDHAVNLTTPFEKSTVTVSLQGKDYTYDVYRRNLWTWAMDLIQDPTLEPHFVWDAVQLSKWNGQAFERFIDEPWTAQAFWDLQTRLPKGAKVLYYIIYADKTRLSSFGTAQGYPVIARLGNLKKGIQNSNGVGGGCIVGWLPVVFVLYHDLAFVFQLNRLFLDKRGSKIEEEGLLCRLQAPCVARCLPIYS
;
A
#
# COMPACT_ATOMS: atom_id res chain seq x y z
N LYS A 1 14.68 -10.45 -35.03
CA LYS A 1 15.86 -11.31 -34.74
C LYS A 1 15.53 -12.18 -33.54
N LEU A 2 16.34 -13.21 -33.25
CA LEU A 2 16.20 -13.96 -32.00
C LEU A 2 16.17 -12.95 -30.84
N ASP A 3 15.27 -13.15 -29.87
CA ASP A 3 15.08 -12.28 -28.70
C ASP A 3 14.36 -10.93 -28.91
N ASP A 4 13.85 -10.61 -30.10
CA ASP A 4 13.02 -9.40 -30.26
C ASP A 4 11.83 -9.40 -29.28
N ILE A 5 11.55 -8.23 -28.68
CA ILE A 5 10.41 -8.00 -27.81
C ILE A 5 9.36 -7.20 -28.58
N ARG A 6 8.16 -7.77 -28.69
CA ARG A 6 6.99 -7.11 -29.27
C ARG A 6 6.08 -6.59 -28.16
N THR A 7 5.84 -5.29 -28.19
CA THR A 7 4.94 -4.56 -27.29
C THR A 7 3.70 -4.11 -28.07
N ILE A 8 2.56 -4.72 -27.77
CA ILE A 8 1.26 -4.31 -28.30
C ILE A 8 0.59 -3.44 -27.25
N TYR A 9 0.31 -2.18 -27.56
CA TYR A 9 -0.37 -1.27 -26.64
C TYR A 9 -1.89 -1.42 -26.73
N HIS A 10 -2.59 -1.19 -25.61
CA HIS A 10 -4.05 -1.18 -25.62
C HIS A 10 -4.58 -0.12 -26.62
N PRO A 11 -5.63 -0.42 -27.42
CA PRO A 11 -6.13 0.52 -28.44
C PRO A 11 -6.47 1.91 -27.91
N SER A 12 -6.92 2.02 -26.66
CA SER A 12 -7.21 3.31 -26.01
C SER A 12 -5.99 4.20 -25.77
N SER A 13 -4.77 3.67 -25.86
CA SER A 13 -3.54 4.46 -25.75
C SER A 13 -3.22 5.22 -27.04
N GLY A 14 -3.77 4.81 -28.19
CA GLY A 14 -3.44 5.36 -29.50
C GLY A 14 -2.01 5.07 -29.98
N ARG A 15 -1.25 4.21 -29.29
CA ARG A 15 0.13 3.88 -29.63
C ARG A 15 0.20 2.69 -30.59
N ALA A 16 1.08 2.77 -31.58
CA ALA A 16 1.33 1.67 -32.51
C ALA A 16 2.10 0.53 -31.84
N THR A 17 1.95 -0.69 -32.35
CA THR A 17 2.76 -1.84 -31.92
C THR A 17 4.23 -1.55 -32.20
N GLN A 18 5.08 -1.87 -31.23
CA GLN A 18 6.52 -1.68 -31.29
C GLN A 18 7.23 -3.02 -31.19
N ILE A 19 8.31 -3.20 -31.96
CA ILE A 19 9.18 -4.37 -31.90
C ILE A 19 10.59 -3.84 -31.72
N ASP A 20 11.20 -4.14 -30.59
CA ASP A 20 12.54 -3.71 -30.23
C ASP A 20 13.43 -4.95 -30.08
N HIS A 21 14.72 -4.83 -30.40
CA HIS A 21 15.66 -5.89 -30.02
C HIS A 21 15.76 -5.95 -28.48
N PHE A 22 16.05 -7.12 -27.90
CA PHE A 22 16.08 -7.29 -26.44
C PHE A 22 16.89 -6.22 -25.68
N GLU A 23 18.08 -5.88 -26.18
CA GLU A 23 18.96 -4.86 -25.59
C GLU A 23 18.35 -3.44 -25.64
N GLU A 24 17.66 -3.11 -26.73
CA GLU A 24 16.96 -1.83 -26.89
C GLU A 24 15.73 -1.79 -25.98
N TYR A 25 14.97 -2.89 -25.90
CA TYR A 25 13.85 -3.04 -24.97
C TYR A 25 14.31 -2.86 -23.51
N ARG A 26 15.41 -3.50 -23.14
CA ARG A 26 15.98 -3.39 -21.79
C ARG A 26 16.50 -1.98 -21.48
N SER A 27 17.04 -1.28 -22.49
CA SER A 27 17.55 0.09 -22.34
C SER A 27 16.42 1.13 -22.29
N SER A 28 15.35 0.92 -23.06
CA SER A 28 14.17 1.78 -23.16
C SER A 28 13.13 1.54 -22.06
N CYS A 29 13.16 0.38 -21.41
CA CYS A 29 12.56 0.17 -20.10
C CYS A 29 13.56 0.68 -19.05
N PRO A 30 13.53 1.96 -18.64
CA PRO A 30 14.41 2.40 -17.59
C PRO A 30 14.20 1.49 -16.39
N ALA A 31 15.27 0.84 -15.93
CA ALA A 31 15.35 0.39 -14.56
C ALA A 31 14.87 1.57 -13.70
N PHE A 32 14.10 1.31 -12.65
CA PHE A 32 13.70 2.38 -11.75
C PHE A 32 14.96 3.08 -11.25
N GLN A 33 15.26 4.23 -11.82
CA GLN A 33 16.22 5.16 -11.30
C GLN A 33 15.40 5.99 -10.34
N TYR A 34 15.76 5.92 -9.05
CA TYR A 34 15.34 6.94 -8.11
C TYR A 34 15.79 8.27 -8.68
N SER A 35 14.89 8.99 -9.34
CA SER A 35 15.02 10.42 -9.52
C SER A 35 15.19 10.94 -8.11
N ARG A 36 16.39 11.43 -7.77
CA ARG A 36 16.57 12.04 -6.45
C ARG A 36 15.47 13.09 -6.34
N PRO A 37 14.59 13.00 -5.32
CA PRO A 37 13.64 14.06 -5.10
C PRO A 37 14.40 15.39 -5.06
N PRO A 38 13.75 16.52 -5.43
CA PRO A 38 14.32 17.83 -5.18
C PRO A 38 14.90 17.83 -3.77
N ILE A 39 16.15 18.30 -3.62
CA ILE A 39 16.79 18.32 -2.31
C ILE A 39 15.93 19.20 -1.41
N ASP A 40 15.16 18.57 -0.54
CA ASP A 40 14.53 19.27 0.55
C ASP A 40 15.67 19.75 1.45
N LEU A 41 15.82 21.06 1.57
CA LEU A 41 16.82 21.66 2.45
C LEU A 41 16.47 21.46 3.93
N HIS A 42 15.23 21.06 4.22
CA HIS A 42 14.68 20.92 5.57
C HIS A 42 13.80 19.65 5.68
N PRO A 43 14.32 18.44 5.39
CA PRO A 43 13.55 17.18 5.41
C PRO A 43 13.03 16.82 6.81
N TRP A 44 13.52 17.52 7.84
CA TRP A 44 13.05 17.41 9.22
C TRP A 44 11.77 18.18 9.48
N ARG A 45 11.22 18.97 8.54
CA ARG A 45 9.89 19.57 8.73
C ARG A 45 8.84 18.46 8.87
N PRO A 46 7.81 18.63 9.73
CA PRO A 46 7.39 19.87 10.39
C PRO A 46 8.16 20.21 11.68
N PHE A 47 9.17 19.44 12.07
CA PHE A 47 9.98 19.76 13.25
C PHE A 47 10.79 21.04 13.04
N ALA A 48 10.93 21.84 14.11
CA ALA A 48 11.65 23.12 14.05
C ALA A 48 13.15 22.97 13.74
N SER A 49 13.75 21.81 14.02
CA SER A 49 15.16 21.52 13.76
C SER A 49 15.37 20.04 13.43
N ARG A 50 16.47 19.74 12.73
CA ARG A 50 16.92 18.37 12.46
C ARG A 50 17.09 17.56 13.74
N ARG A 51 17.60 18.19 14.79
CA ARG A 51 17.86 17.57 16.08
C ARG A 51 16.58 17.17 16.82
N ASN A 52 15.51 17.98 16.69
CA ASN A 52 14.19 17.62 17.18
C ASN A 52 13.60 16.43 16.42
N PHE A 53 13.81 16.36 15.10
CA PHE A 53 13.40 15.21 14.29
C PHE A 53 14.16 13.94 14.70
N GLU A 54 15.49 14.01 14.85
CA GLU A 54 16.31 12.86 15.28
C GLU A 54 15.95 12.40 16.70
N LEU A 55 15.65 13.34 17.61
CA LEU A 55 15.13 13.01 18.94
C LEU A 55 13.75 12.34 18.84
N ALA A 56 12.90 12.82 17.95
CA ALA A 56 11.58 12.23 17.73
C ALA A 56 11.67 10.80 17.17
N GLU A 57 12.51 10.59 16.17
CA GLU A 57 12.84 9.28 15.61
C GLU A 57 13.33 8.33 16.71
N PHE A 58 14.28 8.77 17.54
CA PHE A 58 14.77 7.98 18.66
C PHE A 58 13.69 7.60 19.68
N ILE A 59 12.82 8.56 20.06
CA ILE A 59 11.72 8.32 21.01
C ILE A 59 10.79 7.22 20.50
N LEU A 60 10.54 7.19 19.19
CA LEU A 60 9.68 6.21 18.53
C LEU A 60 10.34 4.85 18.43
N ASP A 61 11.58 4.82 17.95
CA ASP A 61 12.36 3.59 17.81
C ASP A 61 12.55 2.90 19.17
N ALA A 62 12.77 3.68 20.22
CA ALA A 62 12.86 3.19 21.60
C ALA A 62 11.50 2.91 22.25
N ALA A 63 10.39 3.22 21.57
CA ALA A 63 9.01 3.07 22.04
C ALA A 63 8.80 3.64 23.45
N LEU A 64 9.32 4.84 23.72
CA LEU A 64 9.30 5.42 25.06
C LEU A 64 7.87 5.72 25.54
N THR A 65 7.57 5.31 26.77
CA THR A 65 6.33 5.69 27.45
C THR A 65 6.30 7.18 27.79
N GLU A 66 5.11 7.73 28.04
CA GLU A 66 4.96 9.14 28.43
C GLU A 66 5.72 9.50 29.71
N LYS A 67 5.84 8.54 30.65
CA LYS A 67 6.67 8.69 31.85
C LYS A 67 8.16 8.80 31.50
N GLN A 68 8.66 7.92 30.63
CA GLN A 68 10.06 7.93 30.17
C GLN A 68 10.38 9.20 29.37
N MET A 69 9.46 9.63 28.49
CA MET A 69 9.58 10.90 27.77
C MET A 69 9.70 12.09 28.74
N LYS A 70 8.85 12.14 29.78
CA LYS A 70 8.91 13.20 30.80
C LYS A 70 10.26 13.21 31.52
N THR A 71 10.81 12.04 31.85
CA THR A 71 12.15 11.92 32.43
C THR A 71 13.23 12.40 31.46
N LEU A 72 13.21 11.93 30.22
CA LEU A 72 14.17 12.31 29.18
C LEU A 72 14.19 13.82 28.96
N PHE A 73 13.03 14.44 28.75
CA PHE A 73 12.95 15.90 28.59
C PHE A 73 13.35 16.65 29.87
N GLY A 74 13.18 16.06 31.05
CA GLY A 74 13.70 16.60 32.30
C GLY A 74 15.23 16.62 32.34
N LEU A 75 15.88 15.58 31.84
CA LEU A 75 17.35 15.46 31.76
C LEU A 75 17.96 16.34 30.66
N LEU A 76 17.22 16.59 29.58
CA LEU A 76 17.66 17.46 28.48
C LEU A 76 17.53 18.95 28.81
N LYS A 77 16.86 19.33 29.91
CA LYS A 77 16.82 20.72 30.34
C LYS A 77 18.21 21.14 30.84
N PRO A 78 18.72 22.32 30.42
CA PRO A 78 19.99 22.82 30.94
C PRO A 78 19.92 22.96 32.46
N GLU A 79 20.99 22.59 33.16
CA GLU A 79 21.16 23.00 34.56
C GLU A 79 21.25 24.53 34.61
N ALA A 80 20.59 25.15 35.59
CA ALA A 80 20.40 26.60 35.71
C ALA A 80 21.70 27.43 35.87
N ALA A 81 22.88 26.82 35.72
CA ALA A 81 24.19 27.43 35.95
C ALA A 81 25.00 27.73 34.68
N SER A 82 24.64 27.21 33.50
CA SER A 82 25.32 27.58 32.25
C SER A 82 24.56 28.69 31.52
N ASN A 83 25.10 29.91 31.51
CA ASN A 83 24.63 31.08 30.75
C ASN A 83 24.73 30.93 29.22
N GLN A 84 24.69 29.70 28.70
CA GLN A 84 24.44 29.42 27.31
C GLN A 84 23.04 28.85 27.23
N GLU A 85 22.10 29.65 26.70
CA GLU A 85 20.84 29.15 26.19
C GLU A 85 21.13 28.10 25.12
N SER A 86 21.31 26.84 25.50
CA SER A 86 21.37 25.72 24.56
C SER A 86 19.95 25.50 24.04
N THR A 87 19.59 26.35 23.08
CA THR A 87 18.37 26.36 22.27
C THR A 87 18.28 25.18 21.29
N GLU A 88 19.11 24.16 21.45
CA GLU A 88 19.31 23.08 20.47
C GLU A 88 18.11 22.13 20.39
N PHE A 89 17.36 21.96 21.49
CA PHE A 89 16.15 21.15 21.58
C PHE A 89 14.92 22.04 21.84
N ASN A 90 14.03 22.12 20.85
CA ASN A 90 12.82 22.94 20.94
C ASN A 90 11.59 22.15 21.42
N ILE A 91 11.65 20.80 21.43
CA ILE A 91 10.62 19.96 22.05
C ILE A 91 10.98 19.77 23.53
N ARG A 92 10.19 20.37 24.42
CA ARG A 92 10.49 20.42 25.86
C ARG A 92 9.53 19.61 26.72
N SER A 93 8.52 19.02 26.10
CA SER A 93 7.51 18.23 26.79
C SER A 93 6.93 17.10 25.94
N PRO A 94 6.39 16.03 26.57
CA PRO A 94 5.65 14.99 25.85
C PRO A 94 4.43 15.54 25.11
N LYS A 95 3.86 16.67 25.58
CA LYS A 95 2.73 17.32 24.93
C LYS A 95 3.15 17.96 23.60
N GLU A 96 4.19 18.79 23.61
CA GLU A 96 4.74 19.40 22.38
C GLU A 96 5.22 18.35 21.39
N PHE A 97 5.78 17.24 21.89
CA PHE A 97 6.15 16.10 21.06
C PHE A 97 4.94 15.54 20.30
N LYS A 98 3.83 15.25 21.01
CA LYS A 98 2.58 14.77 20.41
C LYS A 98 1.99 15.77 19.41
N GLU A 99 2.02 17.07 19.72
CA GLU A 99 1.53 18.12 18.81
C GLU A 99 2.31 18.13 17.48
N HIS A 100 3.65 18.08 17.50
CA HIS A 100 4.46 17.97 16.27
C HIS A 100 4.15 16.69 15.49
N TRP A 101 3.86 15.62 16.20
CA TRP A 101 3.44 14.34 15.64
C TRP A 101 2.08 14.44 14.94
N ASP A 102 1.09 15.05 15.58
CA ASP A 102 -0.23 15.28 15.00
C ASP A 102 -0.13 16.16 13.74
N HIS A 103 0.74 17.18 13.75
CA HIS A 103 1.04 17.97 12.56
C HIS A 103 1.67 17.13 11.43
N ALA A 104 2.58 16.22 11.74
CA ALA A 104 3.18 15.32 10.74
C ALA A 104 2.16 14.32 10.20
N VAL A 105 1.27 13.78 11.04
CA VAL A 105 0.19 12.88 10.63
C VAL A 105 -0.74 13.57 9.62
N ASN A 106 -1.04 14.86 9.82
CA ASN A 106 -1.88 15.65 8.91
C ASN A 106 -1.28 15.84 7.50
N LEU A 107 0.01 15.54 7.29
CA LEU A 107 0.63 15.52 5.96
C LEU A 107 0.37 14.22 5.19
N THR A 108 -0.30 13.25 5.80
CA THR A 108 -0.59 11.94 5.22
C THR A 108 -2.06 11.58 5.41
N THR A 109 -2.59 10.67 4.58
CA THR A 109 -3.94 10.13 4.80
C THR A 109 -4.07 9.54 6.22
N PRO A 110 -4.96 10.08 7.08
CA PRO A 110 -5.09 9.64 8.46
C PRO A 110 -5.80 8.28 8.56
N PHE A 111 -5.64 7.62 9.70
CA PHE A 111 -6.45 6.46 10.05
C PHE A 111 -7.79 6.89 10.65
N GLU A 112 -8.85 6.27 10.16
CA GLU A 112 -10.20 6.39 10.68
C GLU A 112 -10.52 5.15 11.52
N LYS A 113 -11.06 5.38 12.71
CA LYS A 113 -11.66 4.31 13.52
C LYS A 113 -13.11 4.14 13.10
N SER A 114 -13.51 2.91 12.82
CA SER A 114 -14.89 2.52 12.56
C SER A 114 -15.22 1.26 13.33
N THR A 115 -16.49 1.02 13.59
CA THR A 115 -16.93 -0.17 14.32
C THR A 115 -17.69 -1.08 13.36
N VAL A 116 -17.29 -2.34 13.29
CA VAL A 116 -17.90 -3.35 12.43
C VAL A 116 -18.49 -4.43 13.33
N THR A 117 -19.77 -4.74 13.11
CA THR A 117 -20.46 -5.84 13.79
C THR A 117 -20.61 -7.00 12.83
N VAL A 118 -20.15 -8.17 13.25
CA VAL A 118 -20.24 -9.42 12.49
C VAL A 118 -21.06 -10.42 13.31
N SER A 119 -22.17 -10.86 12.74
CA SER A 119 -23.01 -11.90 13.34
C SER A 119 -22.43 -13.28 13.01
N LEU A 120 -21.97 -14.01 14.01
CA LEU A 120 -21.45 -15.37 13.89
C LEU A 120 -22.25 -16.31 14.80
N GLN A 121 -22.85 -17.37 14.24
CA GLN A 121 -23.66 -18.35 14.98
C GLN A 121 -24.77 -17.71 15.84
N GLY A 122 -25.40 -16.65 15.33
CA GLY A 122 -26.48 -15.94 16.04
C GLY A 122 -26.01 -15.04 17.18
N LYS A 123 -24.70 -14.87 17.38
CA LYS A 123 -24.11 -13.90 18.30
C LYS A 123 -23.42 -12.79 17.52
N ASP A 124 -23.68 -11.56 17.92
CA ASP A 124 -23.04 -10.38 17.34
C ASP A 124 -21.70 -10.11 18.02
N TYR A 125 -20.67 -9.95 17.20
CA TYR A 125 -19.33 -9.58 17.62
C TYR A 125 -18.98 -8.23 17.03
N THR A 126 -18.71 -7.28 17.91
CA THR A 126 -18.39 -5.91 17.54
C THR A 126 -16.89 -5.69 17.66
N TYR A 127 -16.28 -5.21 16.59
CA TYR A 127 -14.84 -4.94 16.51
C TYR A 127 -14.60 -3.50 16.10
N ASP A 128 -13.64 -2.88 16.77
CA ASP A 128 -13.05 -1.64 16.31
C ASP A 128 -12.05 -1.95 15.19
N VAL A 129 -12.25 -1.28 14.05
CA VAL A 129 -11.43 -1.42 12.84
C VAL A 129 -10.84 -0.06 12.49
N TYR A 130 -9.53 -0.04 12.37
CA TYR A 130 -8.77 1.14 11.97
C TYR A 130 -8.38 0.99 10.51
N ARG A 131 -8.73 1.98 9.67
CA ARG A 131 -8.45 1.96 8.23
C ARG A 131 -8.13 3.33 7.67
N ARG A 132 -7.38 3.39 6.58
CA ARG A 132 -7.21 4.58 5.73
C ARG A 132 -8.25 4.56 4.62
N ASN A 133 -8.64 5.74 4.15
CA ASN A 133 -9.39 5.85 2.91
C ASN A 133 -8.46 5.50 1.74
N LEU A 134 -8.76 4.41 1.02
CA LEU A 134 -7.91 3.91 -0.08
C LEU A 134 -7.86 4.86 -1.27
N TRP A 135 -8.92 5.65 -1.49
CA TRP A 135 -8.93 6.64 -2.56
C TRP A 135 -8.01 7.80 -2.23
N THR A 136 -8.18 8.41 -1.04
CA THR A 136 -7.32 9.51 -0.58
C THR A 136 -5.85 9.09 -0.55
N TRP A 137 -5.56 7.90 0.01
CA TRP A 137 -4.20 7.37 0.02
C TRP A 137 -3.63 7.16 -1.39
N ALA A 138 -4.43 6.67 -2.33
CA ALA A 138 -3.95 6.52 -3.71
C ALA A 138 -3.71 7.87 -4.38
N MET A 139 -4.54 8.88 -4.09
CA MET A 139 -4.34 10.25 -4.58
C MET A 139 -3.03 10.84 -4.03
N ASP A 140 -2.70 10.63 -2.76
CA ASP A 140 -1.42 11.06 -2.18
C ASP A 140 -0.23 10.52 -3.01
N LEU A 141 -0.30 9.25 -3.42
CA LEU A 141 0.76 8.62 -4.24
C LEU A 141 0.78 9.11 -5.70
N ILE A 142 -0.40 9.32 -6.29
CA ILE A 142 -0.50 9.78 -7.69
C ILE A 142 -0.05 11.25 -7.82
N GLN A 143 -0.31 12.06 -6.80
CA GLN A 143 0.04 13.47 -6.77
C GLN A 143 1.48 13.72 -6.31
N ASP A 144 2.17 12.70 -5.79
CA ASP A 144 3.58 12.79 -5.42
C ASP A 144 4.45 13.01 -6.68
N PRO A 145 5.13 14.16 -6.83
CA PRO A 145 5.95 14.46 -8.01
C PRO A 145 7.11 13.48 -8.24
N THR A 146 7.51 12.75 -7.20
CA THR A 146 8.58 11.75 -7.26
C THR A 146 8.08 10.41 -7.76
N LEU A 147 6.78 10.14 -7.67
CA LEU A 147 6.14 8.90 -8.10
C LEU A 147 5.35 9.05 -9.40
N GLU A 148 4.74 10.20 -9.64
CA GLU A 148 3.89 10.50 -10.82
C GLU A 148 4.53 10.02 -12.15
N PRO A 149 5.82 10.29 -12.44
CA PRO A 149 6.42 9.88 -13.71
C PRO A 149 6.57 8.36 -13.88
N HIS A 150 6.37 7.60 -12.81
CA HIS A 150 6.53 6.16 -12.78
C HIS A 150 5.20 5.40 -12.84
N PHE A 151 4.06 6.08 -12.83
CA PHE A 151 2.76 5.45 -13.02
C PHE A 151 2.56 5.00 -14.47
N VAL A 152 2.15 3.74 -14.62
CA VAL A 152 1.74 3.16 -15.90
C VAL A 152 0.23 3.00 -15.91
N TRP A 153 -0.42 3.67 -16.86
CA TRP A 153 -1.88 3.75 -16.95
C TRP A 153 -2.49 2.86 -18.02
N ASP A 154 -1.72 2.52 -19.05
CA ASP A 154 -2.19 1.76 -20.20
C ASP A 154 -1.67 0.33 -20.16
N ALA A 155 -2.57 -0.62 -20.42
CA ALA A 155 -2.24 -2.02 -20.56
C ALA A 155 -1.36 -2.23 -21.80
N VAL A 156 -0.44 -3.20 -21.69
CA VAL A 156 0.36 -3.65 -22.83
C VAL A 156 0.40 -5.17 -22.88
N GLN A 157 0.57 -5.72 -24.07
CA GLN A 157 0.91 -7.12 -24.26
C GLN A 157 2.34 -7.25 -24.76
N LEU A 158 3.18 -7.88 -23.95
CA LEU A 158 4.57 -8.21 -24.21
C LEU A 158 4.71 -9.66 -24.71
N SER A 159 5.46 -9.84 -25.77
CA SER A 159 5.82 -11.16 -26.28
C SER A 159 7.26 -11.18 -26.78
N LYS A 160 7.94 -12.31 -26.66
CA LYS A 160 9.35 -12.49 -27.06
C LYS A 160 9.46 -13.43 -28.25
N TRP A 161 10.28 -13.09 -29.24
CA TRP A 161 10.55 -13.97 -30.38
C TRP A 161 11.52 -15.09 -30.01
N ASN A 162 11.07 -16.34 -30.10
CA ASN A 162 11.86 -17.53 -29.77
C ASN A 162 12.59 -18.15 -30.99
N GLY A 163 12.52 -17.52 -32.17
CA GLY A 163 13.02 -18.07 -33.44
C GLY A 163 11.93 -18.62 -34.36
N GLN A 164 10.75 -18.92 -33.83
CA GLN A 164 9.60 -19.47 -34.57
C GLN A 164 8.33 -18.64 -34.41
N ALA A 165 8.06 -18.17 -33.18
CA ALA A 165 6.86 -17.42 -32.84
C ALA A 165 7.14 -16.39 -31.74
N PHE A 166 6.22 -15.43 -31.60
CA PHE A 166 6.19 -14.52 -30.46
C PHE A 166 5.41 -15.16 -29.31
N GLU A 167 6.10 -15.52 -28.23
CA GLU A 167 5.51 -16.11 -27.03
C GLU A 167 5.19 -15.05 -25.99
N ARG A 168 3.98 -15.12 -25.42
CA ARG A 168 3.48 -14.15 -24.44
C ARG A 168 4.15 -14.35 -23.08
N PHE A 169 4.52 -13.27 -22.40
CA PHE A 169 4.93 -13.30 -20.99
C PHE A 169 4.31 -12.15 -20.19
N ILE A 170 4.26 -12.30 -18.87
CA ILE A 170 3.74 -11.30 -17.94
C ILE A 170 4.88 -10.93 -17.00
N ASP A 171 5.15 -9.64 -16.83
CA ASP A 171 6.21 -9.13 -15.94
C ASP A 171 5.66 -8.16 -14.88
N GLU A 172 4.70 -7.31 -15.27
CA GLU A 172 4.06 -6.31 -14.41
C GLU A 172 2.53 -6.40 -14.50
N PRO A 173 1.75 -5.88 -13.53
CA PRO A 173 0.29 -6.01 -13.53
C PRO A 173 -0.40 -5.50 -14.81
N TRP A 174 0.04 -4.36 -15.35
CA TRP A 174 -0.49 -3.79 -16.61
C TRP A 174 -0.12 -4.61 -17.86
N THR A 175 0.78 -5.59 -17.71
CA THR A 175 1.12 -6.55 -18.75
C THR A 175 0.26 -7.79 -18.72
N ALA A 176 -0.67 -7.94 -17.77
CA ALA A 176 -1.54 -9.11 -17.66
C ALA A 176 -2.85 -8.95 -18.46
N GLN A 177 -3.43 -10.06 -18.91
CA GLN A 177 -4.70 -10.05 -19.66
C GLN A 177 -5.85 -9.42 -18.84
N ALA A 178 -5.89 -9.67 -17.53
CA ALA A 178 -6.93 -9.11 -16.67
C ALA A 178 -6.94 -7.56 -16.66
N PHE A 179 -5.76 -6.92 -16.71
CA PHE A 179 -5.66 -5.46 -16.77
C PHE A 179 -6.13 -4.94 -18.13
N TRP A 180 -5.77 -5.63 -19.22
CA TRP A 180 -6.26 -5.34 -20.56
C TRP A 180 -7.79 -5.40 -20.64
N ASP A 181 -8.39 -6.48 -20.13
CA ASP A 181 -9.84 -6.68 -20.13
C ASP A 181 -10.58 -5.67 -19.24
N LEU A 182 -9.95 -5.23 -18.14
CA LEU A 182 -10.46 -4.13 -17.33
C LEU A 182 -10.46 -2.83 -18.14
N GLN A 183 -9.35 -2.48 -18.78
CA GLN A 183 -9.24 -1.26 -19.57
C GLN A 183 -10.20 -1.25 -20.77
N THR A 184 -10.41 -2.38 -21.44
CA THR A 184 -11.38 -2.51 -22.54
C THR A 184 -12.82 -2.20 -22.11
N ARG A 185 -13.17 -2.50 -20.85
CA ARG A 185 -14.53 -2.28 -20.31
C ARG A 185 -14.76 -0.86 -19.81
N LEU A 186 -13.72 -0.04 -19.69
CA LEU A 186 -13.83 1.31 -19.17
C LEU A 186 -14.37 2.28 -20.24
N PRO A 187 -15.08 3.35 -19.82
CA PRO A 187 -15.46 4.44 -20.71
C PRO A 187 -14.24 5.06 -21.40
N LYS A 188 -14.47 5.68 -22.58
CA LYS A 188 -13.42 6.39 -23.30
C LYS A 188 -12.79 7.47 -22.41
N GLY A 189 -11.46 7.45 -22.29
CA GLY A 189 -10.68 8.39 -21.48
C GLY A 189 -10.41 7.92 -20.05
N ALA A 190 -11.12 6.91 -19.54
CA ALA A 190 -10.84 6.36 -18.21
C ALA A 190 -9.61 5.44 -18.21
N LYS A 191 -8.92 5.38 -17.08
CA LYS A 191 -7.73 4.53 -16.84
C LYS A 191 -7.98 3.59 -15.67
N VAL A 192 -7.28 2.46 -15.67
CA VAL A 192 -7.34 1.49 -14.58
C VAL A 192 -6.41 1.94 -13.46
N LEU A 193 -6.95 2.07 -12.24
CA LEU A 193 -6.16 2.17 -11.01
C LEU A 193 -6.24 0.82 -10.28
N TYR A 194 -5.10 0.13 -10.18
CA TYR A 194 -5.04 -1.25 -9.70
C TYR A 194 -4.53 -1.31 -8.26
N TYR A 195 -5.36 -1.79 -7.35
CA TYR A 195 -4.99 -1.99 -5.95
C TYR A 195 -4.55 -3.44 -5.71
N ILE A 196 -3.40 -3.61 -5.08
CA ILE A 196 -2.96 -4.90 -4.51
C ILE A 196 -3.09 -4.77 -3.00
N ILE A 197 -3.99 -5.55 -2.39
CA ILE A 197 -4.26 -5.51 -0.95
C ILE A 197 -4.09 -6.92 -0.38
N TYR A 198 -3.33 -7.03 0.70
CA TYR A 198 -3.15 -8.29 1.42
C TYR A 198 -3.01 -8.05 2.92
N ALA A 199 -3.35 -9.05 3.73
CA ALA A 199 -3.12 -9.04 5.17
C ALA A 199 -2.00 -10.01 5.50
N ASP A 200 -1.03 -9.57 6.29
CA ASP A 200 0.06 -10.44 6.74
C ASP A 200 -0.29 -11.07 8.10
N LYS A 201 -0.65 -12.36 8.06
CA LYS A 201 -0.99 -13.12 9.27
C LYS A 201 0.23 -13.37 10.19
N THR A 202 1.44 -13.31 9.64
CA THR A 202 2.67 -13.60 10.41
C THR A 202 3.10 -12.42 11.28
N ARG A 203 2.67 -11.20 10.91
CA ARG A 203 2.98 -9.98 11.63
C ARG A 203 1.79 -9.58 12.50
N LEU A 204 1.75 -10.11 13.72
CA LEU A 204 0.79 -9.64 14.70
C LEU A 204 1.29 -8.33 15.31
N SER A 205 0.51 -7.26 15.20
CA SER A 205 0.77 -6.05 15.97
C SER A 205 -0.12 -6.00 17.20
N SER A 206 0.49 -5.63 18.32
CA SER A 206 -0.20 -5.35 19.58
C SER A 206 -0.19 -3.84 19.83
N PHE A 207 -1.37 -3.22 19.80
CA PHE A 207 -1.57 -1.85 20.25
C PHE A 207 -2.31 -1.88 21.59
N GLY A 208 -1.54 -1.84 22.68
CA GLY A 208 -2.10 -1.99 24.03
C GLY A 208 -2.77 -3.35 24.20
N THR A 209 -4.08 -3.38 24.40
CA THR A 209 -4.89 -4.60 24.56
C THR A 209 -5.47 -5.16 23.26
N ALA A 210 -5.35 -4.43 22.14
CA ALA A 210 -5.87 -4.86 20.85
C ALA A 210 -4.78 -5.52 19.99
N GLN A 211 -5.15 -6.62 19.35
CA GLN A 211 -4.30 -7.34 18.39
C GLN A 211 -4.93 -7.32 17.00
N GLY A 212 -4.12 -7.10 15.98
CA GLY A 212 -4.57 -7.10 14.60
C GLY A 212 -3.49 -7.45 13.60
N TYR A 213 -3.92 -7.97 12.45
CA TYR A 213 -3.06 -8.22 11.30
C TYR A 213 -3.00 -6.97 10.42
N PRO A 214 -1.81 -6.47 10.06
CA PRO A 214 -1.70 -5.31 9.18
C PRO A 214 -2.22 -5.67 7.80
N VAL A 215 -3.12 -4.83 7.30
CA VAL A 215 -3.57 -4.83 5.92
C VAL A 215 -2.68 -3.87 5.14
N ILE A 216 -1.93 -4.41 4.19
CA ILE A 216 -0.97 -3.68 3.36
C ILE A 216 -1.57 -3.48 1.98
N ALA A 217 -1.48 -2.25 1.45
CA ALA A 217 -1.86 -1.91 0.09
C ALA A 217 -0.67 -1.44 -0.74
N ARG A 218 -0.74 -1.67 -2.05
CA ARG A 218 0.17 -1.17 -3.09
C ARG A 218 -0.63 -0.79 -4.33
N LEU A 219 -0.11 0.15 -5.12
CA LEU A 219 -0.66 0.45 -6.43
C LEU A 219 0.09 -0.35 -7.50
N GLY A 220 -0.63 -1.23 -8.19
CA GLY A 220 -0.12 -2.07 -9.28
C GLY A 220 0.25 -1.30 -10.55
N ASN A 221 -0.04 0.00 -10.59
CA ASN A 221 0.38 0.92 -11.65
C ASN A 221 1.84 1.37 -11.51
N LEU A 222 2.47 1.13 -10.36
CA LEU A 222 3.90 1.38 -10.14
C LEU A 222 4.71 0.13 -10.46
N LYS A 223 5.97 0.28 -10.88
CA LYS A 223 6.87 -0.86 -11.12
C LYS A 223 7.13 -1.67 -9.85
N LYS A 224 7.34 -2.98 -9.99
CA LYS A 224 7.66 -3.88 -8.87
C LYS A 224 8.84 -3.41 -8.01
N GLY A 225 9.83 -2.73 -8.61
CA GLY A 225 10.97 -2.16 -7.88
C GLY A 225 10.57 -1.07 -6.89
N ILE A 226 9.57 -0.25 -7.23
CA ILE A 226 9.03 0.81 -6.35
C ILE A 226 8.13 0.19 -5.28
N GLN A 227 7.23 -0.69 -5.71
CA GLN A 227 6.28 -1.38 -4.82
C GLN A 227 6.97 -2.16 -3.69
N ASN A 228 8.15 -2.72 -3.96
CA ASN A 228 8.95 -3.50 -3.02
C ASN A 228 10.00 -2.66 -2.28
N SER A 229 10.03 -1.34 -2.49
CA SER A 229 10.94 -0.44 -1.77
C SER A 229 10.40 -0.07 -0.38
N ASN A 230 11.27 0.50 0.46
CA ASN A 230 10.89 1.12 1.73
C ASN A 230 10.48 2.60 1.56
N GLY A 231 10.36 3.09 0.32
CA GLY A 231 9.99 4.47 0.02
C GLY A 231 8.48 4.69 -0.03
N VAL A 232 8.09 5.93 -0.36
CA VAL A 232 6.67 6.38 -0.39
C VAL A 232 5.79 5.50 -1.30
N GLY A 233 6.31 5.07 -2.46
CA GLY A 233 5.60 4.18 -3.39
C GLY A 233 5.61 2.69 -3.02
N GLY A 234 6.20 2.33 -1.88
CA GLY A 234 6.25 0.97 -1.36
C GLY A 234 4.91 0.50 -0.76
N GLY A 235 4.93 -0.69 -0.14
CA GLY A 235 3.77 -1.21 0.58
C GLY A 235 3.43 -0.36 1.80
N CYS A 236 2.18 0.08 1.88
CA CYS A 236 1.69 0.93 2.97
C CYS A 236 0.64 0.21 3.81
N ILE A 237 0.70 0.33 5.14
CA ILE A 237 -0.38 -0.15 6.01
C ILE A 237 -1.58 0.77 5.82
N VAL A 238 -2.70 0.18 5.38
CA VAL A 238 -3.98 0.87 5.16
C VAL A 238 -5.05 0.42 6.14
N GLY A 239 -4.77 -0.56 7.00
CA GLY A 239 -5.71 -0.97 8.03
C GLY A 239 -5.18 -2.07 8.92
N TRP A 240 -6.00 -2.40 9.92
CA TRP A 240 -5.74 -3.48 10.87
C TRP A 240 -6.95 -4.41 10.90
N LEU A 241 -6.72 -5.67 10.53
CA LEU A 241 -7.74 -6.71 10.61
C LEU A 241 -7.78 -7.24 12.06
N PRO A 242 -8.91 -7.13 12.78
CA PRO A 242 -8.97 -7.53 14.18
C PRO A 242 -8.81 -9.05 14.34
N VAL A 243 -8.12 -9.47 15.40
CA VAL A 243 -8.07 -10.89 15.78
C VAL A 243 -9.40 -11.28 16.42
N VAL A 244 -10.07 -12.25 15.80
CA VAL A 244 -11.32 -12.80 16.30
C VAL A 244 -11.00 -13.97 17.22
N PHE A 245 -11.08 -13.75 18.54
CA PHE A 245 -11.02 -14.82 19.55
C PHE A 245 -12.40 -15.44 19.71
N VAL A 246 -12.84 -16.24 18.73
CA VAL A 246 -13.95 -17.16 18.99
C VAL A 246 -13.36 -18.29 19.83
N LEU A 247 -13.88 -18.50 21.03
CA LEU A 247 -13.48 -19.62 21.89
C LEU A 247 -13.64 -20.92 21.07
N TYR A 248 -12.50 -21.50 20.71
CA TYR A 248 -12.40 -22.80 20.06
C TYR A 248 -12.90 -23.87 21.03
N HIS A 249 -14.20 -24.16 20.98
CA HIS A 249 -14.67 -25.46 21.45
C HIS A 249 -15.36 -26.28 20.37
N ASP A 250 -15.67 -25.72 19.20
CA ASP A 250 -16.12 -26.50 18.05
C ASP A 250 -15.38 -26.05 16.77
N LEU A 251 -14.75 -27.04 16.14
CA LEU A 251 -13.72 -26.92 15.10
C LEU A 251 -14.18 -26.30 13.76
N ALA A 252 -13.18 -25.77 13.06
CA ALA A 252 -13.08 -25.48 11.61
C ALA A 252 -13.65 -24.13 11.11
N PHE A 253 -12.86 -23.06 11.28
CA PHE A 253 -12.92 -21.91 10.37
C PHE A 253 -11.50 -21.56 9.86
N VAL A 254 -11.19 -22.09 8.68
CA VAL A 254 -10.03 -21.65 7.90
C VAL A 254 -10.42 -20.35 7.22
N PHE A 255 -9.73 -19.26 7.55
CA PHE A 255 -9.86 -17.97 6.85
C PHE A 255 -9.54 -18.17 5.36
N GLN A 256 -10.59 -18.23 4.53
CA GLN A 256 -10.47 -18.36 3.08
C GLN A 256 -10.27 -16.98 2.47
N LEU A 257 -9.04 -16.47 2.53
CA LEU A 257 -8.61 -15.22 1.88
C LEU A 257 -8.11 -15.47 0.44
N ASN A 258 -8.68 -16.47 -0.26
CA ASN A 258 -8.29 -16.83 -1.62
C ASN A 258 -9.49 -16.72 -2.58
N ARG A 259 -9.27 -15.99 -3.67
CA ARG A 259 -10.09 -15.84 -4.89
C ARG A 259 -11.36 -14.99 -4.80
N LEU A 260 -11.18 -13.67 -4.84
CA LEU A 260 -12.05 -12.79 -5.63
C LEU A 260 -11.43 -12.64 -7.03
N PHE A 261 -11.45 -13.73 -7.80
CA PHE A 261 -11.43 -13.66 -9.26
C PHE A 261 -12.87 -13.84 -9.73
N LEU A 262 -13.29 -12.89 -10.57
CA LEU A 262 -14.58 -12.80 -11.25
C LEU A 262 -15.02 -14.14 -11.85
N ASP A 263 -16.27 -14.55 -11.63
CA ASP A 263 -17.03 -15.26 -12.66
C ASP A 263 -18.43 -14.64 -12.82
N LYS A 264 -18.77 -14.38 -14.07
CA LYS A 264 -19.97 -13.71 -14.57
C LYS A 264 -21.12 -14.72 -14.63
N ARG A 265 -22.33 -14.27 -14.29
CA ARG A 265 -23.49 -14.44 -15.19
C ARG A 265 -24.46 -13.29 -15.00
N GLY A 266 -24.86 -12.71 -16.13
CA GLY A 266 -25.42 -11.36 -16.20
C GLY A 266 -26.81 -11.22 -15.60
N SER A 267 -27.03 -10.07 -14.98
CA SER A 267 -28.34 -9.43 -14.74
C SER A 267 -28.06 -7.96 -14.42
N LYS A 268 -28.69 -7.04 -15.16
CA LYS A 268 -28.70 -5.59 -14.90
C LYS A 268 -29.18 -5.32 -13.47
N ILE A 269 -28.41 -4.60 -12.64
CA ILE A 269 -28.94 -3.83 -11.50
C ILE A 269 -28.07 -2.56 -11.34
N GLU A 270 -28.78 -1.44 -11.16
CA GLU A 270 -28.34 -0.06 -11.00
C GLU A 270 -27.42 0.16 -9.78
N GLU A 271 -26.70 1.28 -9.80
CA GLU A 271 -25.90 1.80 -8.68
C GLU A 271 -26.71 1.82 -7.39
N GLU A 272 -26.31 1.05 -6.36
CA GLU A 272 -26.36 1.43 -4.93
C GLU A 272 -25.59 0.38 -4.09
N GLY A 273 -24.75 0.87 -3.16
CA GLY A 273 -24.47 0.26 -1.86
C GLY A 273 -23.91 -1.18 -1.76
N LEU A 274 -22.67 -1.29 -1.25
CA LEU A 274 -22.11 -2.53 -0.71
C LEU A 274 -23.08 -3.21 0.29
N LEU A 275 -23.60 -4.40 -0.04
CA LEU A 275 -24.19 -5.33 0.93
C LEU A 275 -24.09 -6.78 0.43
N CYS A 276 -23.14 -7.54 0.99
CA CYS A 276 -23.03 -8.99 0.79
C CYS A 276 -24.04 -9.72 1.69
N ARG A 277 -24.89 -10.58 1.12
CA ARG A 277 -25.61 -11.64 1.86
C ARG A 277 -25.19 -13.03 1.35
N LEU A 278 -24.83 -13.88 2.30
CA LEU A 278 -24.35 -15.25 2.17
C LEU A 278 -25.49 -16.25 1.99
N GLN A 279 -25.28 -17.28 1.16
CA GLN A 279 -25.82 -18.63 1.37
C GLN A 279 -24.96 -19.67 0.60
N ALA A 280 -24.58 -20.74 1.29
CA ALA A 280 -23.68 -21.84 0.85
C ALA A 280 -24.49 -23.12 0.47
N PRO A 281 -23.91 -24.34 0.26
CA PRO A 281 -22.53 -24.76 -0.04
C PRO A 281 -22.39 -25.79 -1.22
N CYS A 282 -21.18 -26.35 -1.39
CA CYS A 282 -20.80 -27.64 -2.06
C CYS A 282 -20.40 -27.55 -3.57
N VAL A 283 -19.33 -28.15 -4.13
CA VAL A 283 -18.27 -29.13 -3.75
C VAL A 283 -17.00 -28.81 -4.57
N ALA A 284 -15.80 -28.99 -3.98
CA ALA A 284 -14.50 -28.82 -4.64
C ALA A 284 -14.04 -30.06 -5.44
N ARG A 285 -13.37 -29.85 -6.58
CA ARG A 285 -12.35 -30.76 -7.13
C ARG A 285 -11.08 -29.96 -7.45
N CYS A 286 -10.00 -30.34 -6.79
CA CYS A 286 -8.65 -29.82 -7.01
C CYS A 286 -8.01 -30.47 -8.24
N LEU A 287 -7.26 -29.70 -9.02
CA LEU A 287 -6.15 -30.20 -9.85
C LEU A 287 -4.93 -29.29 -9.61
N PRO A 288 -3.74 -29.86 -9.30
CA PRO A 288 -2.53 -29.09 -9.06
C PRO A 288 -1.84 -28.76 -10.39
N ILE A 289 -1.28 -27.57 -10.52
CA ILE A 289 -0.35 -27.25 -11.61
C ILE A 289 0.90 -26.61 -11.00
N TYR A 290 1.89 -27.46 -10.76
CA TYR A 290 3.30 -27.11 -10.94
C TYR A 290 3.78 -27.94 -12.12
N SER A 291 4.19 -27.26 -13.20
CA SER A 291 5.16 -27.66 -14.22
C SER A 291 5.46 -26.40 -15.03
#